data_AF-A0A8I2FZU0-F1
#
_entry.id   AF-A0A8I2FZU0-F1
#
_cell.length_a   1.000
_cell.length_b   1.000
_cell.length_c   1.000
_cell.angle_alpha   90.00
_cell.angle_beta   90.00
_cell.angle_gamma   90.00
#
_symmetry.space_group_name_H-M   'P 1'
#
loop_
_entity.id
_entity.type
_entity.pdbx_description
1 polymer ?
#
loop_
_entity_poly.entity_id
_entity_poly.type
_entity_poly.pdbx_seq_one_letter_code
_entity_poly.pdbx_strand_id
1 'polypeptide(L)' 'PHDPIEFSSEDELLNQLQPGIDGLIIEKGGRRATFLPTVWESLPYAADFLQHLKQKANIPVNEIP' A
#
# COMPACT_ATOMS: atom_id res chain seq x y z
N PRO A 1 -0.16 4.69 16.02
CA PRO A 1 -1.44 4.00 15.81
C PRO A 1 -1.54 3.68 14.31
N HIS A 2 -2.13 2.56 13.93
CA HIS A 2 -2.48 2.30 12.54
C HIS A 2 -4.00 2.19 12.51
N ASP A 3 -4.64 3.02 11.70
CA ASP A 3 -6.08 2.97 11.49
C ASP A 3 -6.35 2.14 10.23
N PRO A 4 -7.26 1.15 10.29
CA PRO A 4 -7.63 0.41 9.11
C PRO A 4 -8.30 1.34 8.10
N ILE A 5 -7.83 1.30 6.85
CA ILE A 5 -8.47 1.99 5.73
C ILE A 5 -9.51 1.05 5.16
N GLU A 6 -10.77 1.48 5.15
CA GLU A 6 -11.81 0.82 4.39
C GLU A 6 -11.76 1.32 2.94
N PHE A 7 -11.66 0.38 2.01
CA PHE A 7 -11.68 0.68 0.59
C PHE A 7 -12.44 -0.41 -0.16
N SER A 8 -13.24 -0.01 -1.14
CA SER A 8 -14.02 -0.94 -1.97
C SER A 8 -13.30 -1.31 -3.26
N SER A 9 -12.26 -0.57 -3.63
CA SER A 9 -11.50 -0.75 -4.86
C SER A 9 -10.09 -0.20 -4.70
N GLU A 10 -9.17 -0.68 -5.53
CA GLU A 10 -7.78 -0.22 -5.51
C GLU A 10 -7.68 1.28 -5.80
N ASP A 11 -8.38 1.79 -6.81
CA ASP A 11 -8.44 3.23 -7.08
C ASP A 11 -8.93 4.05 -5.87
N GLU A 12 -9.87 3.53 -5.09
CA GLU A 12 -10.37 4.20 -3.89
C GLU A 12 -9.30 4.25 -2.80
N LEU A 13 -8.57 3.15 -2.61
CA LEU A 13 -7.40 3.12 -1.73
C LEU A 13 -6.37 4.17 -2.19
N LEU A 14 -5.98 4.15 -3.47
CA LEU A 14 -5.00 5.06 -4.04
C LEU A 14 -5.39 6.53 -3.89
N ASN A 15 -6.67 6.86 -4.01
CA ASN A 15 -7.18 8.22 -3.80
C ASN A 15 -7.20 8.65 -2.32
N GLN A 16 -7.26 7.71 -1.38
CA GLN A 16 -7.19 8.00 0.04
C GLN A 16 -5.75 8.18 0.56
N LEU A 17 -4.74 7.64 -0.15
CA LEU A 17 -3.35 7.73 0.27
C LEU A 17 -2.78 9.14 0.07
N GLN A 18 -2.03 9.62 1.07
CA GLN A 18 -1.28 10.87 0.99
C GLN A 18 0.23 10.58 0.84
N PRO A 19 0.79 10.80 -0.36
CA PRO A 19 2.22 10.65 -0.59
C PRO A 19 3.06 11.51 0.36
N GLY A 20 4.09 10.91 0.95
CA GLY A 20 5.03 11.56 1.87
C GLY A 20 4.54 11.65 3.32
N ILE A 21 3.28 11.27 3.60
CA ILE A 21 2.67 11.35 4.94
C ILE A 21 2.32 9.95 5.43
N ASP A 22 1.59 9.18 4.63
CA ASP A 22 1.02 7.92 5.08
C ASP A 22 2.00 6.76 4.96
N GLY A 23 2.06 5.90 5.98
CA GLY A 23 2.70 4.59 5.91
C GLY A 23 1.66 3.53 5.63
N LEU A 24 1.94 2.59 4.72
CA LEU A 24 0.99 1.54 4.37
C LEU A 24 1.46 0.18 4.86
N ILE A 25 0.53 -0.59 5.43
CA ILE A 25 0.74 -1.97 5.84
C ILE A 25 -0.30 -2.80 5.11
N ILE A 26 0.14 -3.84 4.41
CA ILE A 26 -0.75 -4.85 3.82
C ILE A 26 -0.45 -6.20 4.45
N GLU A 27 -1.50 -6.96 4.72
CA GLU A 27 -1.43 -8.30 5.28
C GLU A 27 -2.47 -9.20 4.61
N LYS A 28 -2.01 -10.31 4.01
CA LYS A 28 -2.89 -11.28 3.35
C LYS A 28 -2.35 -12.69 3.50
N GLY A 29 -3.18 -13.59 4.06
CA GLY A 29 -2.87 -15.03 4.13
C GLY A 29 -1.54 -15.36 4.82
N GLY A 30 -1.17 -14.62 5.87
CA GLY A 30 0.10 -14.78 6.58
C GLY A 30 1.31 -14.10 5.92
N ARG A 31 1.11 -13.41 4.80
CA ARG A 31 2.12 -12.55 4.18
C ARG A 31 1.87 -11.12 4.58
N ARG A 32 2.93 -10.39 4.91
CA ARG A 32 2.83 -8.99 5.37
C ARG A 32 3.96 -8.16 4.78
N ALA A 33 3.64 -6.94 4.36
CA ALA A 33 4.64 -5.93 4.08
C ALA A 33 4.22 -4.58 4.66
N THR A 34 5.22 -3.77 4.96
CA THR A 34 5.05 -2.40 5.45
C THR A 34 5.98 -1.49 4.67
N PHE A 35 5.43 -0.37 4.19
CA PHE A 35 6.20 0.76 3.71
C PHE A 35 5.99 1.96 4.63
N LEU A 36 7.11 2.62 4.91
CA LEU A 36 7.14 3.83 5.71
C LEU A 36 6.96 5.05 4.80
N PRO A 37 6.60 6.21 5.37
CA PRO A 37 6.44 7.44 4.61
C PRO A 37 7.69 7.85 3.82
N THR A 38 8.88 7.47 4.31
CA THR A 38 10.16 7.73 3.62
C THR A 38 10.27 7.04 2.25
N VAL A 39 9.49 5.98 2.00
CA VAL A 39 9.50 5.28 0.71
C VAL A 39 8.85 6.14 -0.39
N TRP A 40 7.97 7.07 -0.03
CA TRP A 40 7.35 8.00 -0.98
C TRP A 40 8.37 8.90 -1.70
N GLU A 41 9.54 9.16 -1.10
CA GLU A 41 10.61 9.90 -1.76
C GLU A 41 11.12 9.18 -3.01
N SER A 42 11.09 7.84 -3.01
CA SER A 42 11.46 7.01 -4.16
C SER A 42 10.27 6.64 -5.04
N LEU A 43 9.07 6.53 -4.46
CA LEU A 43 7.83 6.13 -5.12
C LEU A 43 6.76 7.20 -4.88
N PRO A 44 6.79 8.35 -5.60
CA PRO A 44 5.86 9.45 -5.36
C PRO A 44 4.43 9.16 -5.84
N TYR A 45 4.25 8.14 -6.68
CA TYR A 45 2.95 7.72 -7.19
C TYR A 45 2.38 6.58 -6.34
N ALA A 46 1.14 6.75 -5.85
CA ALA A 46 0.47 5.77 -5.00
C ALA A 46 0.33 4.40 -5.66
N ALA A 47 0.08 4.37 -6.97
CA ALA A 47 -0.02 3.13 -7.74
C ALA A 47 1.30 2.33 -7.70
N ASP A 48 2.43 2.99 -7.94
CA ASP A 48 3.76 2.37 -7.87
C ASP A 48 4.08 1.92 -6.45
N PHE A 49 3.76 2.75 -5.46
CA PHE A 49 3.93 2.43 -4.04
C PHE A 49 3.18 1.14 -3.67
N LEU A 50 1.90 1.05 -4.02
CA LEU A 50 1.07 -0.12 -3.74
C LEU A 50 1.57 -1.36 -4.50
N GLN A 51 1.92 -1.23 -5.78
CA GLN A 51 2.45 -2.34 -6.58
C GLN A 51 3.73 -2.91 -5.96
N HIS A 52 4.67 -2.05 -5.57
CA HIS A 52 5.93 -2.47 -4.92
C HIS A 52 5.67 -3.08 -3.55
N LEU A 53 4.68 -2.58 -2.81
CA LEU A 53 4.29 -3.12 -1.51
C LEU A 53 3.71 -4.53 -1.67
N LYS A 54 2.81 -4.75 -2.65
CA LYS A 54 2.28 -6.08 -3.00
C LYS A 54 3.39 -7.04 -3.38
N GLN A 55 4.33 -6.61 -4.23
CA GLN A 55 5.49 -7.43 -4.60
C GLN A 55 6.33 -7.82 -3.38
N LYS A 56 6.55 -6.88 -2.45
CA LYS A 56 7.28 -7.14 -1.20
C LYS A 56 6.52 -8.11 -0.28
N ALA A 57 5.19 -8.02 -0.25
CA ALA A 57 4.32 -8.96 0.46
C ALA A 57 4.15 -10.28 -0.28
N ASN A 58 4.75 -10.45 -1.47
CA ASN A 58 4.55 -11.61 -2.33
C ASN A 58 3.05 -11.84 -2.64
N ILE A 59 2.30 -10.75 -2.83
CA ILE A 59 0.90 -10.72 -3.25
C ILE A 59 0.88 -10.45 -4.76
N PRO A 60 0.15 -11.24 -5.55
CA PRO A 60 0.04 -10.99 -6.98
C PRO A 60 -0.62 -9.63 -7.24
N VAL A 61 -0.09 -8.87 -8.19
CA VAL A 61 -0.54 -7.49 -8.48
C VAL A 61 -2.03 -7.40 -8.82
N ASN A 62 -2.59 -8.45 -9.42
CA ASN A 62 -3.99 -8.53 -9.82
C ASN A 62 -4.95 -8.86 -8.67
N GLU A 63 -4.45 -9.09 -7.46
CA GLU A 63 -5.28 -9.30 -6.29
C GLU A 63 -5.34 -8.05 -5.42
N ILE A 64 -6.55 -7.75 -4.96
CA ILE A 64 -6.79 -6.73 -3.93
C ILE A 64 -6.29 -7.33 -2.60
N PRO A 65 -5.35 -6.65 -1.92
CA PRO A 65 -4.75 -7.12 -0.67
C PRO A 65 -5.75 -7.15 0.48
#